data_AF-A0A4P5VUK8-F1
#
_entry.id   AF-A0A4P5VUK8-F1
#
_cell.length_a   1.000
_cell.length_b   1.000
_cell.length_c   1.000
_cell.angle_alpha   90.00
_cell.angle_beta   90.00
_cell.angle_gamma   90.00
#
_symmetry.space_group_name_H-M   'P 1'
#
loop_
_entity.id
_entity.type
_entity.pdbx_description
1 polymer ?
#
loop_
_entity_poly.entity_id
_entity_poly.type
_entity_poly.pdbx_seq_one_letter_code
_entity_poly.pdbx_strand_id
1 'polypeptide(L)'
;MFSMLLVFACADPAAPAWAVQHGSIVPATNGMTGTQTWEFFSESWSPESGDDAFICARAQTLTATVTTAAGCPACRAVYALTVTELDSDCADSLATDTSFGGPDLFAIGEVDEALAGADPYPGETFGWSVAYADEKLTAVGYAYPESLDVGGTTPAGWAVDTVYTLWPAVAWEL
;
A
#
# COMPACT_ATOMS: atom_id res chain seq x y z
N MET A 1 19.48 -46.79 -7.61
CA MET A 1 20.38 -45.65 -7.35
C MET A 1 19.64 -44.41 -7.85
N PHE A 2 18.92 -43.72 -6.97
CA PHE A 2 18.15 -42.51 -7.31
C PHE A 2 19.08 -41.32 -7.07
N SER A 3 19.53 -40.66 -8.13
CA SER A 3 20.26 -39.40 -8.02
C SER A 3 19.27 -38.29 -7.68
N MET A 4 19.39 -37.80 -6.46
CA MET A 4 18.74 -36.60 -5.96
C MET A 4 19.45 -35.39 -6.58
N LEU A 5 18.75 -34.67 -7.46
CA LEU A 5 19.24 -33.42 -8.04
C LEU A 5 18.95 -32.30 -7.03
N LEU A 6 19.92 -31.99 -6.17
CA LEU A 6 19.90 -30.79 -5.32
C LEU A 6 20.39 -29.62 -6.17
N VAL A 7 19.45 -28.81 -6.66
CA VAL A 7 19.74 -27.50 -7.24
C VAL A 7 19.77 -26.49 -6.08
N PHE A 8 20.93 -26.31 -5.47
CA PHE A 8 21.22 -25.13 -4.66
C PHE A 8 21.63 -24.00 -5.60
N ALA A 9 20.68 -23.15 -5.97
CA ALA A 9 20.98 -21.82 -6.46
C ALA A 9 20.78 -20.86 -5.28
N CYS A 10 21.72 -20.83 -4.33
CA CYS A 10 21.84 -19.71 -3.40
C CYS A 10 22.64 -18.63 -4.11
N ALA A 11 21.99 -17.90 -5.03
CA ALA A 11 22.39 -16.51 -5.18
C ALA A 11 22.00 -15.84 -3.87
N ASP A 12 22.93 -15.15 -3.21
CA ASP A 12 22.53 -14.22 -2.15
C ASP A 12 21.50 -13.29 -2.79
N PRO A 13 20.24 -13.27 -2.35
CA PRO A 13 19.30 -12.29 -2.86
C PRO A 13 19.93 -10.93 -2.57
N ALA A 14 19.97 -10.07 -3.60
CA ALA A 14 20.43 -8.70 -3.41
C ALA A 14 19.71 -8.10 -2.20
N ALA A 15 20.44 -7.36 -1.36
CA ALA A 15 19.81 -6.73 -0.20
C ALA A 15 18.70 -5.77 -0.70
N PRO A 16 17.54 -5.75 -0.04
CA PRO A 16 16.46 -4.84 -0.38
C PRO A 16 16.91 -3.41 -0.15
N ALA A 17 16.77 -2.57 -1.17
CA ALA A 17 17.16 -1.17 -1.16
C ALA A 17 15.93 -0.25 -1.24
N TRP A 18 14.80 -0.77 -1.75
CA TRP A 18 13.58 -0.01 -1.93
C TRP A 18 12.37 -0.79 -1.43
N ALA A 19 11.38 -0.09 -0.90
CA ALA A 19 10.08 -0.62 -0.53
C ALA A 19 8.95 0.19 -1.16
N VAL A 20 7.84 -0.48 -1.48
CA VAL A 20 6.61 0.13 -1.99
C VAL A 20 5.41 -0.48 -1.29
N GLN A 21 4.40 0.35 -1.03
CA GLN A 21 3.17 -0.05 -0.36
C GLN A 21 1.99 0.15 -1.30
N HIS A 22 1.24 -0.92 -1.53
CA HIS A 22 0.01 -0.89 -2.32
C HIS A 22 -1.05 -1.79 -1.69
N GLY A 23 -2.26 -1.82 -2.23
CA GLY A 23 -3.31 -2.65 -1.67
C GLY A 23 -4.70 -2.42 -2.23
N SER A 24 -5.69 -2.90 -1.49
CA SER A 24 -7.10 -2.67 -1.80
C SER A 24 -7.90 -2.49 -0.52
N ILE A 25 -8.91 -1.63 -0.57
CA ILE A 25 -9.77 -1.35 0.59
C ILE A 25 -11.24 -1.27 0.19
N VAL A 26 -12.10 -1.61 1.13
CA VAL A 26 -13.55 -1.53 1.02
C VAL A 26 -14.06 -0.69 2.20
N PRO A 27 -14.48 0.56 1.96
CA PRO A 27 -15.04 1.41 3.00
C PRO A 27 -16.41 0.88 3.43
N ALA A 28 -16.70 1.00 4.72
CA ALA A 28 -17.99 0.68 5.30
C ALA A 28 -18.49 1.88 6.12
N THR A 29 -19.77 1.87 6.52
CA THR A 29 -20.38 2.99 7.25
C THR A 29 -19.59 3.41 8.50
N ASN A 30 -19.01 2.45 9.23
CA ASN A 30 -18.32 2.70 10.50
C ASN A 30 -16.83 2.34 10.46
N GLY A 31 -16.27 2.09 9.27
CA GLY A 31 -14.92 1.59 9.17
C GLY A 31 -14.47 1.28 7.76
N MET A 32 -13.48 0.41 7.67
CA MET A 32 -12.92 -0.05 6.41
C MET A 32 -12.29 -1.42 6.64
N THR A 33 -12.31 -2.26 5.62
CA THR A 33 -11.52 -3.50 5.57
C THR A 33 -10.69 -3.53 4.31
N GLY A 34 -9.60 -4.27 4.28
CA GLY A 34 -8.81 -4.40 3.06
C GLY A 34 -7.57 -5.25 3.23
N THR A 35 -6.69 -5.13 2.25
CA THR A 35 -5.36 -5.71 2.25
C THR A 35 -4.33 -4.65 1.87
N GLN A 36 -3.13 -4.77 2.41
CA GLN A 36 -1.98 -4.07 1.89
C GLN A 36 -0.82 -5.04 1.68
N THR A 37 0.02 -4.69 0.73
CA THR A 37 1.23 -5.42 0.41
C THR A 37 2.39 -4.44 0.43
N TRP A 38 3.44 -4.82 1.14
CA TRP A 38 4.76 -4.24 1.01
C TRP A 38 5.55 -5.09 0.03
N GLU A 39 6.09 -4.48 -1.01
CA GLU A 39 7.02 -5.13 -1.94
C GLU A 39 8.40 -4.51 -1.81
N PHE A 40 9.41 -5.37 -1.85
CA PHE A 40 10.81 -5.00 -1.62
C PHE A 40 11.62 -5.27 -2.88
N PHE A 41 12.44 -4.29 -3.26
CA PHE A 41 13.20 -4.30 -4.51
C PHE A 41 14.69 -4.04 -4.26
N SER A 42 15.53 -4.64 -5.10
CA SER A 42 16.99 -4.46 -5.09
C SER A 42 17.44 -3.16 -5.75
N GLU A 43 16.60 -2.59 -6.61
CA GLU A 43 16.84 -1.37 -7.36
C GLU A 43 15.67 -0.40 -7.19
N SER A 44 15.85 0.85 -7.64
CA SER A 44 14.80 1.88 -7.53
C SER A 44 13.52 1.40 -8.19
N TRP A 45 12.43 1.41 -7.42
CA TRP A 45 11.14 1.04 -7.96
C TRP A 45 10.72 2.02 -9.05
N SER A 46 10.22 1.45 -10.14
CA SER A 46 9.42 2.16 -11.12
C SER A 46 8.29 1.23 -11.55
N PRO A 47 7.15 1.78 -12.02
CA PRO A 47 6.07 0.98 -12.58
C PRO A 47 6.51 0.10 -13.77
N GLU A 48 7.63 0.46 -14.42
CA GLU A 48 8.22 -0.25 -15.56
C GLU A 48 9.38 -1.18 -15.15
N SER A 49 9.84 -1.11 -13.89
CA SER A 49 10.87 -1.98 -13.35
C SER A 49 10.28 -3.38 -13.31
N GLY A 50 10.68 -4.24 -14.24
CA GLY A 50 10.17 -5.60 -14.31
C GLY A 50 10.47 -6.43 -13.06
N ASP A 51 9.91 -7.64 -13.03
CA ASP A 51 10.00 -8.62 -11.94
C ASP A 51 11.44 -8.96 -11.51
N ASP A 52 12.45 -8.62 -12.32
CA ASP A 52 13.87 -8.92 -12.06
C ASP A 52 14.45 -8.20 -10.83
N ALA A 53 13.88 -7.06 -10.43
CA ALA A 53 14.32 -6.32 -9.25
C ALA A 53 13.56 -6.70 -7.96
N PHE A 54 12.48 -7.47 -8.08
CA PHE A 54 11.67 -7.91 -6.94
C PHE A 54 12.45 -8.92 -6.07
N ILE A 55 12.40 -8.73 -4.76
CA ILE A 55 13.06 -9.61 -3.78
C ILE A 55 12.03 -10.43 -3.02
N CYS A 56 11.07 -9.77 -2.40
CA CYS A 56 10.06 -10.38 -1.54
C CYS A 56 8.89 -9.42 -1.30
N ALA A 57 7.81 -9.93 -0.72
CA ALA A 57 6.63 -9.21 -0.33
C ALA A 57 6.12 -9.63 1.07
N ARG A 58 5.46 -8.68 1.73
CA ARG A 58 4.70 -8.91 2.96
C ARG A 58 3.25 -8.52 2.73
N ALA A 59 2.34 -9.46 2.90
CA ALA A 59 0.92 -9.24 2.76
C ALA A 59 0.26 -9.11 4.15
N GLN A 60 -0.63 -8.14 4.27
CA GLN A 60 -1.29 -7.80 5.52
C GLN A 60 -2.77 -7.52 5.29
N THR A 61 -3.57 -7.84 6.29
CA THR A 61 -4.99 -7.47 6.33
C THR A 61 -5.18 -6.18 7.13
N LEU A 62 -6.11 -5.36 6.66
CA LEU A 62 -6.48 -4.09 7.26
C LEU A 62 -7.89 -4.18 7.81
N THR A 63 -8.05 -3.76 9.05
CA THR A 63 -9.36 -3.42 9.64
C THR A 63 -9.27 -2.04 10.24
N ALA A 64 -10.32 -1.24 10.10
CA ALA A 64 -10.27 0.15 10.53
C ALA A 64 -11.61 0.62 11.07
N THR A 65 -11.57 1.56 12.01
CA THR A 65 -12.75 2.28 12.48
C THR A 65 -12.66 3.75 12.07
N VAL A 66 -13.80 4.34 11.73
CA VAL A 66 -13.84 5.78 11.43
C VAL A 66 -13.42 6.55 12.68
N THR A 67 -12.51 7.49 12.50
CA THR A 67 -12.02 8.37 13.56
C THR A 67 -11.93 9.81 13.05
N THR A 68 -11.66 10.73 13.96
CA THR A 68 -11.31 12.10 13.63
C THR A 68 -9.89 12.34 14.14
N ALA A 69 -8.91 12.43 13.24
CA ALA A 69 -7.55 12.83 13.61
C ALA A 69 -7.36 14.33 13.42
N ALA A 70 -6.64 14.96 14.35
CA ALA A 70 -6.17 16.32 14.17
C ALA A 70 -5.16 16.37 13.00
N GLY A 71 -5.22 17.41 12.16
CA GLY A 71 -4.24 17.61 11.09
C GLY A 71 -4.66 17.20 9.68
N CYS A 72 -5.90 16.72 9.47
CA CYS A 72 -6.45 16.60 8.11
C CYS A 72 -7.85 17.21 7.94
N PRO A 73 -7.98 18.55 8.02
CA PRO A 73 -9.25 19.23 7.78
C PRO A 73 -9.75 19.09 6.33
N ALA A 74 -8.88 18.75 5.38
CA ALA A 74 -9.23 18.48 3.98
C ALA A 74 -9.49 16.99 3.69
N CYS A 75 -9.36 16.10 4.69
CA CYS A 75 -9.67 14.69 4.50
C CYS A 75 -11.17 14.46 4.41
N ARG A 76 -11.55 13.60 3.47
CA ARG A 76 -12.90 13.08 3.31
C ARG A 76 -13.22 12.02 4.36
N ALA A 77 -12.22 11.21 4.70
CA ALA A 77 -12.34 10.18 5.72
C ALA A 77 -10.99 9.95 6.42
N VAL A 78 -11.06 9.61 7.70
CA VAL A 78 -9.90 9.21 8.49
C VAL A 78 -10.27 7.95 9.28
N TYR A 79 -9.33 7.02 9.35
CA TYR A 79 -9.52 5.72 9.95
C TYR A 79 -8.38 5.41 10.92
N ALA A 80 -8.73 4.88 12.09
CA ALA A 80 -7.76 4.23 12.98
C ALA A 80 -7.60 2.78 12.50
N LEU A 81 -6.37 2.39 12.21
CA LEU A 81 -6.05 1.10 11.61
C LEU A 81 -5.67 0.05 12.65
N THR A 82 -5.99 -1.19 12.31
CA THR A 82 -5.43 -2.39 12.91
C THR A 82 -4.95 -3.27 11.77
N VAL A 83 -3.66 -3.55 11.77
CA VAL A 83 -2.95 -4.29 10.72
C VAL A 83 -2.60 -5.65 11.28
N THR A 84 -2.91 -6.70 10.53
CA THR A 84 -2.58 -8.08 10.91
C THR A 84 -1.80 -8.74 9.77
N GLU A 85 -0.62 -9.27 10.08
CA GLU A 85 0.19 -10.03 9.13
C GLU A 85 -0.61 -11.21 8.57
N LEU A 86 -0.62 -11.35 7.25
CA LEU A 86 -1.26 -12.46 6.57
C LEU A 86 -0.24 -13.50 6.13
N ASP A 87 0.77 -13.07 5.36
CA ASP A 87 1.82 -13.92 4.82
C ASP A 87 3.07 -13.09 4.45
N SER A 88 4.23 -13.73 4.40
CA SER A 88 5.49 -13.10 4.00
C SER A 88 6.42 -14.15 3.40
N ASP A 89 6.98 -13.87 2.22
CA ASP A 89 8.08 -14.64 1.64
C ASP A 89 9.46 -14.00 1.90
N CYS A 90 9.49 -12.88 2.61
CA CYS A 90 10.72 -12.22 3.04
C CYS A 90 11.50 -13.02 4.09
N ALA A 91 12.82 -12.81 4.12
CA ALA A 91 13.68 -13.28 5.21
C ALA A 91 13.28 -12.65 6.56
N ASP A 92 13.58 -13.34 7.67
CA ASP A 92 13.13 -13.00 9.04
C ASP A 92 13.34 -11.52 9.41
N SER A 93 14.44 -10.90 8.97
CA SER A 93 14.75 -9.50 9.27
C SER A 93 13.71 -8.54 8.71
N LEU A 94 13.17 -8.78 7.51
CA LEU A 94 12.11 -7.97 6.91
C LEU A 94 10.73 -8.47 7.33
N ALA A 95 10.53 -9.78 7.41
CA ALA A 95 9.24 -10.40 7.76
C ALA A 95 8.75 -9.96 9.16
N THR A 96 9.67 -9.66 10.06
CA THR A 96 9.35 -9.27 11.45
C THR A 96 9.62 -7.80 11.76
N ASP A 97 10.09 -7.01 10.78
CA ASP A 97 10.36 -5.58 11.00
C ASP A 97 9.06 -4.82 11.25
N THR A 98 8.97 -4.20 12.42
CA THR A 98 7.81 -3.44 12.88
C THR A 98 7.61 -2.14 12.12
N SER A 99 8.62 -1.63 11.42
CA SER A 99 8.53 -0.43 10.59
C SER A 99 7.57 -0.63 9.41
N PHE A 100 7.37 -1.88 8.98
CA PHE A 100 6.34 -2.28 8.02
C PHE A 100 5.16 -3.01 8.68
N GLY A 101 5.11 -3.02 10.02
CA GLY A 101 4.01 -3.57 10.83
C GLY A 101 2.69 -2.80 10.67
N GLY A 102 2.78 -1.63 10.03
CA GLY A 102 1.66 -0.90 9.45
C GLY A 102 1.32 0.40 10.17
N PRO A 103 0.63 1.32 9.48
CA PRO A 103 0.31 2.63 10.02
C PRO A 103 -0.82 2.59 11.05
N ASP A 104 -0.85 3.58 11.95
CA ASP A 104 -1.91 3.75 12.96
C ASP A 104 -3.11 4.50 12.40
N LEU A 105 -2.87 5.41 11.44
CA LEU A 105 -3.92 6.17 10.77
C LEU A 105 -3.82 6.00 9.26
N PHE A 106 -5.00 5.92 8.65
CA PHE A 106 -5.19 5.99 7.21
C PHE A 106 -6.20 7.09 6.88
N ALA A 107 -5.92 7.88 5.86
CA ALA A 107 -6.76 8.98 5.49
C ALA A 107 -6.94 9.07 3.97
N ILE A 108 -8.14 9.47 3.58
CA ILE A 108 -8.53 9.71 2.19
C ILE A 108 -8.87 11.18 2.03
N GLY A 109 -8.35 11.81 0.99
CA GLY A 109 -8.54 13.23 0.74
C GLY A 109 -8.36 13.60 -0.73
N GLU A 110 -8.10 14.88 -0.95
CA GLU A 110 -7.62 15.36 -2.26
C GLU A 110 -6.22 14.79 -2.53
N VAL A 111 -5.91 14.59 -3.81
CA VAL A 111 -4.56 14.21 -4.23
C VAL A 111 -3.61 15.36 -3.88
N ASP A 112 -2.46 15.04 -3.27
CA ASP A 112 -1.44 16.03 -2.96
C ASP A 112 -0.94 16.71 -4.24
N GLU A 113 -0.81 18.04 -4.23
CA GLU A 113 -0.41 18.82 -5.41
C GLU A 113 0.95 18.34 -5.97
N ALA A 114 1.87 17.90 -5.10
CA ALA A 114 3.16 17.37 -5.51
C ALA A 114 3.05 16.03 -6.27
N LEU A 115 1.96 15.28 -6.06
CA LEU A 115 1.71 13.97 -6.66
C LEU A 115 0.73 14.04 -7.83
N ALA A 116 -0.02 15.14 -8.00
CA ALA A 116 -1.08 15.25 -9.00
C ALA A 116 -0.61 15.01 -10.45
N GLY A 117 0.66 15.27 -10.76
CA GLY A 117 1.21 15.06 -12.10
C GLY A 117 1.38 13.60 -12.53
N ALA A 118 1.36 12.66 -11.58
CA ALA A 118 1.52 11.22 -11.82
C ALA A 118 0.25 10.41 -11.48
N ASP A 119 -0.87 11.10 -11.26
CA ASP A 119 -2.17 10.48 -11.01
C ASP A 119 -2.62 9.63 -12.22
N PRO A 120 -2.87 8.31 -12.05
CA PRO A 120 -3.30 7.46 -13.16
C PRO A 120 -4.68 7.83 -13.72
N TYR A 121 -5.56 8.43 -12.91
CA TYR A 121 -6.91 8.83 -13.34
C TYR A 121 -7.27 10.24 -12.84
N PRO A 122 -6.68 11.30 -13.42
CA PRO A 122 -6.85 12.68 -12.96
C PRO A 122 -8.32 13.11 -12.83
N GLY A 123 -8.70 13.51 -11.62
CA GLY A 123 -10.06 13.96 -11.29
C GLY A 123 -11.04 12.84 -10.90
N GLU A 124 -10.61 11.58 -10.96
CA GLU A 124 -11.39 10.41 -10.56
C GLU A 124 -10.76 9.64 -9.38
N THR A 125 -9.54 10.03 -8.96
CA THR A 125 -8.85 9.45 -7.80
C THR A 125 -8.94 10.34 -6.57
N PHE A 126 -8.62 9.73 -5.42
CA PHE A 126 -8.36 10.39 -4.17
C PHE A 126 -6.89 10.25 -3.79
N GLY A 127 -6.37 11.17 -2.99
CA GLY A 127 -5.10 10.94 -2.30
C GLY A 127 -5.31 10.02 -1.11
N TRP A 128 -4.40 9.07 -0.89
CA TRP A 128 -4.31 8.35 0.38
C TRP A 128 -3.02 8.68 1.12
N SER A 129 -3.17 8.78 2.44
CA SER A 129 -2.12 9.16 3.36
C SER A 129 -2.13 8.25 4.57
N VAL A 130 -0.96 8.06 5.18
CA VAL A 130 -0.81 7.26 6.38
C VAL A 130 -0.01 8.00 7.44
N ALA A 131 -0.19 7.63 8.70
CA ALA A 131 0.67 8.05 9.80
C ALA A 131 1.12 6.85 10.61
N TYR A 132 2.36 6.89 11.09
CA TYR A 132 2.97 5.90 11.96
C TYR A 132 3.23 6.53 13.33
N ALA A 133 3.02 5.79 14.41
CA ALA A 133 3.31 6.20 15.80
C ALA A 133 2.75 7.59 16.20
N ASP A 134 1.48 7.89 15.83
CA ASP A 134 0.81 9.19 16.05
C ASP A 134 1.50 10.40 15.36
N GLU A 135 2.38 10.16 14.39
CA GLU A 135 3.01 11.22 13.59
C GLU A 135 2.04 11.89 12.60
N LYS A 136 2.57 12.84 11.82
CA LYS A 136 1.82 13.56 10.80
C LYS A 136 1.44 12.63 9.64
N LEU A 137 0.20 12.77 9.14
CA LEU A 137 -0.24 12.13 7.91
C LEU A 137 0.67 12.52 6.74
N THR A 138 1.22 11.50 6.08
CA THR A 138 2.09 11.61 4.90
C THR A 138 1.38 11.00 3.71
N ALA A 139 1.33 11.72 2.60
CA ALA A 139 0.75 11.23 1.36
C ALA A 139 1.59 10.08 0.79
N VAL A 140 0.92 9.00 0.39
CA VAL A 140 1.57 7.79 -0.12
C VAL A 140 1.20 7.52 -1.58
N GLY A 141 -0.03 7.86 -2.00
CA GLY A 141 -0.39 7.75 -3.40
C GLY A 141 -1.86 7.97 -3.68
N TYR A 142 -2.40 7.17 -4.60
CA TYR A 142 -3.74 7.34 -5.16
C TYR A 142 -4.67 6.20 -4.72
N ALA A 143 -5.90 6.55 -4.39
CA ALA A 143 -6.98 5.62 -4.11
C ALA A 143 -8.07 5.81 -5.15
N TYR A 144 -8.41 4.75 -5.90
CA TYR A 144 -9.38 4.86 -6.98
C TYR A 144 -10.22 3.58 -7.10
N PRO A 145 -11.47 3.66 -7.59
CA PRO A 145 -12.32 2.48 -7.70
C PRO A 145 -11.74 1.48 -8.72
N GLU A 146 -11.67 0.21 -8.36
CA GLU A 146 -11.11 -0.86 -9.21
C GLU A 146 -11.79 -0.93 -10.59
N SER A 147 -13.05 -0.47 -10.69
CA SER A 147 -13.76 -0.40 -11.96
C SER A 147 -13.05 0.45 -13.02
N LEU A 148 -12.22 1.43 -12.64
CA LEU A 148 -11.47 2.26 -13.61
C LEU A 148 -10.45 1.45 -14.41
N ASP A 149 -9.83 0.43 -13.80
CA ASP A 149 -8.83 -0.43 -14.47
C ASP A 149 -9.45 -1.25 -15.62
N VAL A 150 -10.77 -1.37 -15.64
CA VAL A 150 -11.53 -2.05 -16.71
C VAL A 150 -12.41 -1.10 -17.52
N GLY A 151 -12.21 0.21 -17.41
CA GLY A 151 -12.95 1.23 -18.16
C GLY A 151 -14.40 1.44 -17.68
N GLY A 152 -14.67 1.14 -16.41
CA GLY A 152 -15.95 1.35 -15.75
C GLY A 152 -16.18 2.81 -15.32
N THR A 153 -17.16 3.02 -14.45
CA THR A 153 -17.56 4.36 -13.96
C THR A 153 -17.19 4.57 -12.50
N THR A 154 -16.71 5.77 -12.18
CA THR A 154 -16.43 6.19 -10.80
C THR A 154 -17.74 6.46 -10.03
N PRO A 155 -17.90 5.96 -8.80
CA PRO A 155 -19.02 6.33 -7.94
C PRO A 155 -18.92 7.81 -7.53
N ALA A 156 -20.05 8.39 -7.12
CA ALA A 156 -20.05 9.77 -6.64
C ALA A 156 -19.32 9.88 -5.28
N GLY A 157 -18.07 10.36 -5.31
CA GLY A 157 -17.28 10.60 -4.11
C GLY A 157 -16.71 9.33 -3.48
N TRP A 158 -16.41 9.41 -2.17
CA TRP A 158 -15.93 8.28 -1.37
C TRP A 158 -17.11 7.41 -0.95
N ALA A 159 -17.28 6.27 -1.59
CA ALA A 159 -18.46 5.42 -1.46
C ALA A 159 -18.19 4.20 -0.58
N VAL A 160 -19.17 3.85 0.25
CA VAL A 160 -19.17 2.58 0.99
C VAL A 160 -19.40 1.41 0.03
N ASP A 161 -18.96 0.21 0.44
CA ASP A 161 -19.08 -1.06 -0.28
C ASP A 161 -18.46 -1.05 -1.69
N THR A 162 -17.60 -0.07 -1.97
CA THR A 162 -16.82 0.03 -3.21
C THR A 162 -15.40 -0.46 -2.95
N VAL A 163 -14.87 -1.30 -3.84
CA VAL A 163 -13.46 -1.69 -3.80
C VAL A 163 -12.62 -0.57 -4.41
N TYR A 164 -11.68 -0.05 -3.63
CA TYR A 164 -10.69 0.91 -4.09
C TYR A 164 -9.32 0.27 -4.13
N THR A 165 -8.63 0.44 -5.24
CA THR A 165 -7.19 0.15 -5.39
C THR A 165 -6.40 1.26 -4.71
N LEU A 166 -5.39 0.89 -3.93
CA LEU A 166 -4.38 1.79 -3.37
C LEU A 166 -3.13 1.67 -4.20
N TRP A 167 -2.93 2.64 -5.09
CA TRP A 167 -1.77 2.71 -5.96
C TRP A 167 -0.67 3.59 -5.35
N PRO A 168 0.59 3.14 -5.35
CA PRO A 168 1.70 3.89 -4.77
C PRO A 168 2.11 5.07 -5.66
N ALA A 169 2.43 6.21 -5.05
CA ALA A 169 3.12 7.32 -5.69
C ALA A 169 4.54 7.54 -5.13
N VAL A 170 4.89 6.84 -4.05
CA VAL A 170 6.18 6.93 -3.38
C VAL A 170 6.79 5.54 -3.21
N ALA A 171 8.11 5.51 -3.24
CA ALA A 171 8.94 4.38 -2.84
C ALA A 171 9.91 4.85 -1.77
N TRP A 172 10.18 4.01 -0.78
CA TRP A 172 11.08 4.32 0.32
C TRP A 172 12.43 3.64 0.11
N GLU A 173 13.51 4.39 0.30
CA GLU A 173 14.87 3.85 0.40
C GLU A 173 15.06 3.21 1.79
N LEU A 174 15.71 2.04 1.85
CA LEU A 174 15.87 1.21 3.05
C LEU A 174 17.25 1.29 3.71
#